data_AF-A0A3P7JZK1-F1
#
_entry.id   AF-A0A3P7JZK1-F1
#
_cell.length_a   1.000
_cell.length_b   1.000
_cell.length_c   1.000
_cell.angle_alpha   90.00
_cell.angle_beta   90.00
_cell.angle_gamma   90.00
#
_symmetry.space_group_name_H-M   'P 1'
#
loop_
_entity.id
_entity.type
_entity.pdbx_description
1 polymer ?
#
loop_
_entity_poly.entity_id
_entity_poly.type
_entity_poly.pdbx_seq_one_letter_code
_entity_poly.pdbx_strand_id
1 'polypeptide(L)'
;AASSAHAAALLEKSGQSVGFVGFDTGFSNVFEAAAAAAAGSIGQEIDPDVALRELIASMKEKDTEMVELCYNHFATIMDKLAMDGSPTVRVLSLRAASYFISSLKKAAEKQLKVIMPFILFGTCDSSLSVANQAEAVLSENFPGEKSQQASTIFAVTTAKIAVDIIAERHNLLHAQK
;
A
#
# COMPACT_ATOMS: atom_id res chain seq x y z
N ALA A 1 37.00 -22.29 7.44
CA ALA A 1 35.52 -22.30 7.37
C ALA A 1 34.99 -21.49 8.54
N ALA A 2 34.38 -20.33 8.28
CA ALA A 2 33.70 -19.57 9.32
C ALA A 2 32.27 -20.11 9.44
N SER A 3 31.89 -20.60 10.61
CA SER A 3 30.55 -21.11 10.89
C SER A 3 29.56 -19.95 11.00
N SER A 4 28.34 -20.12 10.50
CA SER A 4 27.22 -19.16 10.60
C SER A 4 26.96 -18.71 12.04
N ALA A 5 27.22 -19.57 13.03
CA ALA A 5 27.10 -19.22 14.45
C ALA A 5 28.14 -18.18 14.90
N HIS A 6 29.35 -18.21 14.34
CA HIS A 6 30.39 -17.23 14.64
C HIS A 6 30.07 -15.86 14.03
N ALA A 7 29.42 -15.84 12.86
CA ALA A 7 28.96 -14.61 12.21
C ALA A 7 27.76 -13.98 12.94
N ALA A 8 26.81 -14.79 13.43
CA ALA A 8 25.67 -14.31 14.22
C ALA A 8 26.13 -13.62 15.52
N ALA A 9 27.12 -14.19 16.21
CA ALA A 9 27.68 -13.63 17.44
C ALA A 9 28.38 -12.27 17.25
N LEU A 10 28.92 -12.00 16.05
CA LEU A 10 29.56 -10.71 15.73
C LEU A 10 28.53 -9.62 15.44
N LEU A 11 27.39 -9.97 14.84
CA LEU A 11 26.27 -9.05 14.58
C LEU A 11 25.52 -8.67 15.86
N GLU A 12 25.33 -9.62 16.77
CA GLU A 12 24.71 -9.34 18.07
C GLU A 12 25.57 -8.36 18.91
N LYS A 13 26.89 -8.40 18.72
CA LYS A 13 27.85 -7.54 19.40
C LYS A 13 28.00 -6.15 18.77
N SER A 14 27.59 -5.97 17.50
CA SER A 14 27.68 -4.68 16.80
C SER A 14 26.50 -3.75 17.08
N GLY A 15 25.43 -4.23 17.72
CA GLY A 15 24.26 -3.44 18.10
C GLY A 15 23.40 -2.96 16.91
N GLN A 16 23.64 -3.47 15.70
CA GLN A 16 22.88 -3.11 14.51
C GLN A 16 21.64 -4.01 14.37
N SER A 17 20.45 -3.43 14.42
CA SER A 17 19.20 -4.14 14.11
C SER A 17 19.16 -4.45 12.61
N VAL A 18 19.22 -5.72 12.24
CA VAL A 18 19.06 -6.13 10.85
C VAL A 18 17.57 -6.12 10.53
N GLY A 19 17.11 -5.08 9.83
CA GLY A 19 15.74 -4.96 9.36
C GLY A 19 15.39 -6.05 8.34
N PHE A 20 14.10 -6.36 8.21
CA PHE A 20 13.60 -7.32 7.23
C PHE A 20 13.95 -6.88 5.80
N VAL A 21 14.70 -7.72 5.09
CA VAL A 21 15.10 -7.52 3.69
C VAL A 21 14.07 -8.24 2.82
N GLY A 22 13.35 -7.50 1.97
CA GLY A 22 12.37 -8.04 1.03
C GLY A 22 12.99 -8.95 -0.04
N PHE A 23 12.14 -9.53 -0.90
CA PHE A 23 12.49 -10.68 -1.75
C PHE A 23 13.25 -10.37 -3.06
N ASP A 24 13.53 -9.12 -3.43
CA ASP A 24 14.07 -8.82 -4.78
C ASP A 24 15.19 -7.77 -4.80
N THR A 25 16.18 -7.92 -3.94
CA THR A 25 17.34 -7.01 -3.90
C THR A 25 18.51 -7.48 -4.77
N GLY A 26 18.37 -8.59 -5.52
CA GLY A 26 19.45 -9.18 -6.32
C GLY A 26 20.65 -9.68 -5.49
N PHE A 27 20.51 -9.75 -4.16
CA PHE A 27 21.58 -10.22 -3.26
C PHE A 27 21.49 -11.72 -3.09
N SER A 28 22.62 -12.40 -3.25
CA SER A 28 22.69 -13.86 -3.14
C SER A 28 22.70 -14.32 -1.68
N ASN A 29 22.93 -13.42 -0.72
CA ASN A 29 22.88 -13.72 0.71
C ASN A 29 22.72 -12.46 1.59
N VAL A 30 22.38 -12.69 2.87
CA VAL A 30 22.17 -11.68 3.92
C VAL A 30 23.40 -10.80 4.20
N PHE A 31 24.62 -11.28 3.96
CA PHE A 31 25.82 -10.50 4.20
C PHE A 31 26.08 -9.47 3.10
N GLU A 32 25.70 -9.80 1.87
CA GLU A 32 25.74 -8.87 0.73
C GLU A 32 24.72 -7.74 0.91
N ALA A 33 23.53 -8.07 1.41
CA ALA A 33 22.54 -7.09 1.86
C ALA A 33 23.10 -6.22 3.01
N ALA A 34 23.63 -6.81 4.08
CA ALA A 34 24.18 -6.06 5.22
C ALA A 34 25.37 -5.15 4.82
N ALA A 35 26.22 -5.59 3.89
CA ALA A 35 27.31 -4.80 3.35
C ALA A 35 26.81 -3.63 2.50
N ALA A 36 25.78 -3.83 1.68
CA ALA A 36 25.11 -2.74 0.97
C ALA A 36 24.46 -1.75 1.96
N ALA A 37 23.92 -2.23 3.09
CA ALA A 37 23.35 -1.39 4.15
C ALA A 37 24.42 -0.47 4.75
N ALA A 38 25.55 -1.09 5.11
CA ALA A 38 26.70 -0.41 5.69
C ALA A 38 27.39 0.55 4.70
N ALA A 39 27.32 0.27 3.40
CA ALA A 39 27.82 1.11 2.32
C ALA A 39 26.85 2.23 1.90
N GLY A 40 25.70 2.39 2.58
CA GLY A 40 24.67 3.38 2.21
C GLY A 40 24.03 3.12 0.85
N SER A 41 24.15 1.91 0.32
CA SER A 41 23.65 1.47 -0.99
C SER A 41 22.33 0.71 -0.89
N ILE A 42 21.77 0.53 0.31
CA ILE A 42 20.38 0.10 0.48
C ILE A 42 19.46 1.31 0.39
N GLY A 43 18.61 1.26 -0.64
CA GLY A 43 17.36 1.99 -0.70
C GLY A 43 17.54 3.49 -0.85
N GLN A 44 17.58 3.97 -2.09
CA GLN A 44 16.98 5.28 -2.32
C GLN A 44 15.59 5.23 -1.69
N GLU A 45 15.28 6.19 -0.83
CA GLU A 45 13.91 6.46 -0.42
C GLU A 45 13.13 6.74 -1.70
N ILE A 46 12.43 5.71 -2.19
CA ILE A 46 11.71 5.82 -3.46
C ILE A 46 10.53 6.73 -3.16
N ASP A 47 10.50 7.86 -3.87
CA ASP A 47 9.37 8.79 -3.80
C ASP A 47 8.07 8.01 -4.04
N PRO A 48 7.12 8.00 -3.09
CA PRO A 48 5.86 7.29 -3.25
C PRO A 48 5.09 7.69 -4.53
N ASP A 49 5.24 8.92 -5.02
CA ASP A 49 4.68 9.38 -6.31
C ASP A 49 5.26 8.55 -7.48
N VAL A 50 6.59 8.42 -7.52
CA VAL A 50 7.31 7.65 -8.55
C VAL A 50 6.95 6.17 -8.46
N ALA A 51 7.01 5.59 -7.25
CA ALA A 51 6.70 4.19 -7.03
C ALA A 51 5.27 3.82 -7.48
N LEU A 52 4.27 4.66 -7.17
CA LEU A 52 2.90 4.41 -7.56
C LEU A 52 2.67 4.53 -9.07
N ARG A 53 3.34 5.47 -9.74
CA ARG A 53 3.28 5.57 -11.21
C ARG A 53 3.89 4.35 -11.89
N GLU A 54 5.05 3.92 -11.43
CA GLU A 54 5.73 2.74 -11.95
C GLU A 54 4.94 1.46 -11.68
N LEU A 55 4.32 1.34 -10.50
CA LEU A 55 3.41 0.25 -10.20
C LEU A 55 2.27 0.22 -11.24
N ILE A 56 1.50 1.30 -11.38
CA ILE A 56 0.36 1.34 -12.32
C ILE A 56 0.81 1.05 -13.77
N ALA A 57 1.98 1.53 -14.18
CA ALA A 57 2.50 1.29 -15.52
C ALA A 57 2.90 -0.19 -15.73
N SER A 58 3.65 -0.77 -14.79
CA SER A 58 4.19 -2.13 -14.89
C SER A 58 3.11 -3.21 -14.84
N MET A 59 2.00 -2.98 -14.12
CA MET A 59 0.93 -3.97 -13.99
C MET A 59 0.21 -4.26 -15.32
N LYS A 60 0.21 -3.32 -16.28
CA LYS A 60 -0.49 -3.49 -17.57
C LYS A 60 0.03 -4.67 -18.40
N GLU A 61 1.25 -5.10 -18.15
CA GLU A 61 1.93 -6.18 -18.87
C GLU A 61 1.91 -7.51 -18.09
N LYS A 62 1.31 -7.54 -16.91
CA LYS A 62 1.31 -8.71 -16.02
C LYS A 62 0.05 -9.55 -16.21
N ASP A 63 0.18 -10.84 -15.93
CA ASP A 63 -0.96 -11.76 -15.88
C ASP A 63 -1.85 -11.46 -14.65
N THR A 64 -3.05 -12.04 -14.67
CA THR A 64 -4.05 -11.81 -13.62
C THR A 64 -3.62 -12.32 -12.25
N GLU A 65 -2.82 -13.38 -12.17
CA GLU A 65 -2.36 -13.94 -10.88
C GLU A 65 -1.39 -12.98 -10.20
N MET A 66 -0.45 -12.42 -10.96
CA MET A 66 0.46 -11.38 -10.46
C MET A 66 -0.31 -10.10 -10.09
N VAL A 67 -1.33 -9.72 -10.87
CA VAL A 67 -2.20 -8.57 -10.52
C VAL A 67 -2.93 -8.79 -9.19
N GLU A 68 -3.46 -9.99 -8.96
CA GLU A 68 -4.12 -10.32 -7.68
C GLU A 68 -3.13 -10.32 -6.51
N LEU A 69 -1.91 -10.83 -6.72
CA LEU A 69 -0.86 -10.79 -5.70
C LEU A 69 -0.49 -9.35 -5.32
N CYS A 70 -0.24 -8.49 -6.31
CA CYS A 70 0.07 -7.08 -6.06
C CYS A 70 -1.10 -6.36 -5.39
N TYR A 71 -2.35 -6.67 -5.76
CA TYR A 71 -3.53 -6.10 -5.12
C TYR A 71 -3.62 -6.46 -3.63
N ASN A 72 -3.34 -7.71 -3.29
CA ASN A 72 -3.32 -8.15 -1.89
C ASN A 72 -2.27 -7.38 -1.07
N HIS A 73 -1.08 -7.15 -1.63
CA HIS A 73 -0.06 -6.34 -0.97
C HIS A 73 -0.46 -4.85 -0.88
N PHE A 74 -0.96 -4.29 -1.98
CA PHE A 74 -1.44 -2.91 -2.02
C PHE A 74 -2.53 -2.64 -0.97
N ALA A 75 -3.48 -3.56 -0.79
CA ALA A 75 -4.53 -3.43 0.21
C ALA A 75 -3.99 -3.27 1.65
N THR A 76 -2.82 -3.83 1.97
CA THR A 76 -2.20 -3.72 3.30
C THR A 76 -1.55 -2.36 3.59
N ILE A 77 -1.27 -1.57 2.55
CA ILE A 77 -0.64 -0.25 2.66
C ILE A 77 -1.56 0.90 2.21
N MET A 78 -2.75 0.57 1.68
CA MET A 78 -3.70 1.54 1.15
C MET A 78 -4.10 2.58 2.19
N ASP A 79 -4.25 2.17 3.45
CA ASP A 79 -4.61 3.07 4.54
C ASP A 79 -3.61 4.23 4.69
N LYS A 80 -2.30 3.91 4.64
CA LYS A 80 -1.24 4.91 4.73
C LYS A 80 -1.20 5.80 3.50
N LEU A 81 -1.28 5.18 2.31
CA LEU A 81 -1.19 5.91 1.04
C LEU A 81 -2.39 6.83 0.80
N ALA A 82 -3.58 6.41 1.23
CA ALA A 82 -4.81 7.19 1.11
C ALA A 82 -4.90 8.32 2.14
N MET A 83 -4.10 8.27 3.20
CA MET A 83 -4.01 9.29 4.25
C MET A 83 -2.70 10.08 4.20
N ASP A 84 -1.92 9.92 3.12
CA ASP A 84 -0.63 10.57 2.95
C ASP A 84 -0.77 12.10 2.90
N GLY A 85 0.22 12.82 3.43
CA GLY A 85 0.23 14.28 3.43
C GLY A 85 0.21 14.90 2.03
N SER A 86 0.77 14.20 1.04
CA SER A 86 0.80 14.61 -0.36
C SER A 86 -0.51 14.28 -1.09
N PRO A 87 -1.25 15.28 -1.60
CA PRO A 87 -2.43 15.02 -2.43
C PRO A 87 -2.12 14.19 -3.68
N THR A 88 -0.90 14.27 -4.21
CA THR A 88 -0.47 13.49 -5.37
C THR A 88 -0.42 12.00 -5.04
N VAL A 89 0.14 11.63 -3.88
CA VAL A 89 0.20 10.24 -3.41
C VAL A 89 -1.21 9.70 -3.20
N ARG A 90 -2.10 10.49 -2.59
CA ARG A 90 -3.52 10.12 -2.40
C ARG A 90 -4.26 9.92 -3.73
N VAL A 91 -4.06 10.79 -4.72
CA VAL A 91 -4.65 10.60 -6.08
C VAL A 91 -4.14 9.32 -6.72
N LEU A 92 -2.83 9.04 -6.62
CA LEU A 92 -2.23 7.87 -7.25
C LEU A 92 -2.62 6.57 -6.57
N SER A 93 -2.77 6.57 -5.25
CA SER A 93 -3.29 5.40 -4.53
C SER A 93 -4.73 5.08 -4.93
N LEU A 94 -5.58 6.09 -5.11
CA LEU A 94 -6.93 5.91 -5.66
C LEU A 94 -6.92 5.41 -7.11
N ARG A 95 -5.98 5.89 -7.95
CA ARG A 95 -5.82 5.36 -9.32
C ARG A 95 -5.36 3.91 -9.34
N ALA A 96 -4.43 3.54 -8.47
CA ALA A 96 -4.01 2.15 -8.31
C ALA A 96 -5.18 1.28 -7.86
N ALA A 97 -5.98 1.74 -6.89
CA ALA A 97 -7.21 1.06 -6.48
C ALA A 97 -8.20 0.88 -7.63
N SER A 98 -8.47 1.92 -8.44
CA SER A 98 -9.33 1.83 -9.62
C SER A 98 -8.80 0.81 -10.63
N TYR A 99 -7.48 0.82 -10.88
CA TYR A 99 -6.84 -0.17 -11.74
C TYR A 99 -7.06 -1.60 -11.23
N PHE A 100 -6.78 -1.88 -9.96
CA PHE A 100 -6.96 -3.23 -9.43
C PHE A 100 -8.42 -3.71 -9.46
N ILE A 101 -9.37 -2.83 -9.10
CA ILE A 101 -10.79 -3.19 -9.11
C ILE A 101 -11.26 -3.50 -10.54
N SER A 102 -10.90 -2.65 -11.50
CA SER A 102 -11.30 -2.82 -12.91
C SER A 102 -10.63 -4.04 -13.57
N SER A 103 -9.37 -4.30 -13.26
CA SER A 103 -8.61 -5.45 -13.78
C SER A 103 -9.08 -6.78 -13.19
N LEU A 104 -9.29 -6.86 -11.88
CA LEU A 104 -9.61 -8.11 -11.18
C LEU A 104 -11.11 -8.40 -11.11
N LYS A 105 -11.97 -7.38 -11.26
CA LYS A 105 -13.43 -7.49 -11.23
C LYS A 105 -13.89 -8.26 -9.99
N LYS A 106 -14.46 -9.46 -10.16
CA LYS A 106 -14.95 -10.30 -9.06
C LYS A 106 -13.84 -10.72 -8.09
N ALA A 107 -12.61 -10.93 -8.57
CA ALA A 107 -11.49 -11.29 -7.69
C ALA A 107 -11.12 -10.14 -6.74
N ALA A 108 -11.43 -8.88 -7.09
CA ALA A 108 -11.18 -7.73 -6.21
C ALA A 108 -12.02 -7.74 -4.93
N GLU A 109 -13.15 -8.47 -4.92
CA GLU A 109 -14.14 -8.52 -3.83
C GLU A 109 -13.50 -8.84 -2.47
N LYS A 110 -12.46 -9.69 -2.47
CA LYS A 110 -11.74 -10.14 -1.27
C LYS A 110 -11.21 -8.97 -0.42
N GLN A 111 -10.75 -7.91 -1.08
CA GLN A 111 -10.13 -6.76 -0.39
C GLN A 111 -11.02 -5.50 -0.39
N LEU A 112 -12.21 -5.52 -1.03
CA LEU A 112 -13.08 -4.33 -1.06
C LEU A 112 -13.42 -3.83 0.35
N LYS A 113 -13.67 -4.73 1.31
CA LYS A 113 -13.91 -4.35 2.71
C LYS A 113 -12.75 -3.60 3.36
N VAL A 114 -11.53 -3.82 2.88
CA VAL A 114 -10.31 -3.17 3.38
C VAL A 114 -10.13 -1.81 2.72
N ILE A 115 -10.26 -1.73 1.40
CA ILE A 115 -9.90 -0.51 0.65
C ILE A 115 -11.04 0.50 0.48
N MET A 116 -12.31 0.04 0.44
CA MET A 116 -13.46 0.93 0.20
C MET A 116 -13.62 2.04 1.24
N PRO A 117 -13.35 1.82 2.54
CA PRO A 117 -13.34 2.90 3.52
C PRO A 117 -12.44 4.08 3.13
N PHE A 118 -11.26 3.80 2.60
CA PHE A 118 -10.29 4.81 2.21
C PHE A 118 -10.65 5.50 0.88
N ILE A 119 -11.29 4.77 -0.04
CA ILE A 119 -11.91 5.39 -1.23
C ILE A 119 -13.01 6.37 -0.79
N LEU A 120 -13.86 5.97 0.15
CA LEU A 120 -14.95 6.82 0.65
C LEU A 120 -14.43 8.04 1.43
N PHE A 121 -13.36 7.90 2.22
CA PHE A 121 -12.67 9.07 2.80
C PHE A 121 -12.18 10.03 1.73
N GLY A 122 -11.65 9.51 0.61
CA GLY A 122 -11.26 10.31 -0.53
C GLY A 122 -12.37 11.20 -1.06
N THR A 123 -13.64 10.76 -1.06
CA THR A 123 -14.78 11.59 -1.51
C THR A 123 -15.05 12.81 -0.63
N CYS A 124 -14.51 12.82 0.60
CA CYS A 124 -14.59 13.93 1.54
C CYS A 124 -13.24 14.65 1.71
N ASP A 125 -12.26 14.40 0.83
CA ASP A 125 -10.92 14.98 0.93
C ASP A 125 -10.97 16.51 0.73
N SER A 126 -10.11 17.23 1.45
CA SER A 126 -9.99 18.69 1.33
C SER A 126 -9.40 19.13 0.00
N SER A 127 -8.67 18.24 -0.68
CA SER A 127 -8.17 18.43 -2.02
C SER A 127 -9.20 17.98 -3.06
N LEU A 128 -9.65 18.92 -3.89
CA LEU A 128 -10.61 18.65 -4.96
C LEU A 128 -10.10 17.59 -5.96
N SER A 129 -8.80 17.52 -6.22
CA SER A 129 -8.24 16.49 -7.11
C SER A 129 -8.38 15.09 -6.54
N VAL A 130 -8.25 14.93 -5.22
CA VAL A 130 -8.43 13.65 -4.52
C VAL A 130 -9.91 13.29 -4.49
N ALA A 131 -10.79 14.24 -4.13
CA ALA A 131 -12.24 14.04 -4.12
C ALA A 131 -12.78 13.59 -5.47
N ASN A 132 -12.43 14.31 -6.55
CA ASN A 132 -12.84 13.96 -7.90
C ASN A 132 -12.28 12.59 -8.32
N GLN A 133 -11.05 12.24 -7.93
CA GLN A 133 -10.48 10.94 -8.25
C GLN A 133 -11.19 9.81 -7.51
N ALA A 134 -11.60 10.01 -6.25
CA ALA A 134 -12.37 9.04 -5.49
C ALA A 134 -13.76 8.80 -6.09
N GLU A 135 -14.45 9.87 -6.51
CA GLU A 135 -15.71 9.78 -7.25
C GLU A 135 -15.54 9.07 -8.60
N ALA A 136 -14.41 9.29 -9.29
CA ALA A 136 -14.06 8.55 -10.50
C ALA A 136 -13.91 7.06 -10.20
N VAL A 137 -13.23 6.66 -9.12
CA VAL A 137 -13.13 5.23 -8.73
C VAL A 137 -14.52 4.61 -8.58
N LEU A 138 -15.43 5.29 -7.90
CA LEU A 138 -16.79 4.79 -7.70
C LEU A 138 -17.58 4.69 -9.02
N SER A 139 -17.56 5.73 -9.84
CA SER A 139 -18.33 5.77 -11.10
C SER A 139 -17.78 4.82 -12.18
N GLU A 140 -16.46 4.66 -12.26
CA GLU A 140 -15.80 3.77 -13.22
C GLU A 140 -15.99 2.28 -12.88
N ASN A 141 -15.88 1.93 -11.58
CA ASN A 141 -15.90 0.53 -11.15
C ASN A 141 -17.28 0.05 -10.71
N PHE A 142 -18.16 0.96 -10.30
CA PHE A 142 -19.51 0.66 -9.82
C PHE A 142 -20.53 1.58 -10.53
N PRO A 143 -20.72 1.45 -11.85
CA PRO A 143 -21.51 2.41 -12.62
C PRO A 143 -23.00 2.41 -12.26
N GLY A 144 -23.63 3.58 -12.41
CA GLY A 144 -25.06 3.79 -12.15
C GLY A 144 -25.41 3.70 -10.66
N GLU A 145 -26.51 3.02 -10.35
CA GLU A 145 -26.97 2.85 -8.96
C GLU A 145 -25.98 2.08 -8.07
N LYS A 146 -25.07 1.31 -8.68
CA LYS A 146 -24.06 0.53 -7.95
C LYS A 146 -23.09 1.41 -7.18
N SER A 147 -22.84 2.64 -7.62
CA SER A 147 -21.96 3.59 -6.92
C SER A 147 -22.56 3.94 -5.56
N GLN A 148 -23.84 4.32 -5.53
CA GLN A 148 -24.56 4.60 -4.29
C GLN A 148 -24.69 3.35 -3.41
N GLN A 149 -24.91 2.18 -4.02
CA GLN A 149 -24.97 0.91 -3.28
C GLN A 149 -23.61 0.59 -2.63
N ALA A 150 -22.50 0.76 -3.34
CA ALA A 150 -21.17 0.56 -2.78
C ALA A 150 -20.93 1.47 -1.57
N SER A 151 -21.22 2.77 -1.69
CA SER A 151 -21.14 3.71 -0.57
C SER A 151 -21.99 3.27 0.62
N THR A 152 -23.21 2.79 0.36
CA THR A 152 -24.14 2.33 1.42
C THR A 152 -23.66 1.06 2.11
N ILE A 153 -23.17 0.07 1.34
CA ILE A 153 -22.67 -1.21 1.86
C ILE A 153 -21.50 -1.00 2.83
N PHE A 154 -20.60 -0.07 2.49
CA PHE A 154 -19.39 0.16 3.29
C PHE A 154 -19.52 1.28 4.32
N ALA A 155 -20.61 2.08 4.30
CA ALA A 155 -20.81 3.23 5.17
C ALA A 155 -20.54 2.96 6.66
N VAL A 156 -21.08 1.86 7.21
CA VAL A 156 -20.91 1.50 8.63
C VAL A 156 -19.45 1.20 8.96
N THR A 157 -18.76 0.45 8.09
CA THR A 157 -17.34 0.12 8.26
C THR A 157 -16.48 1.38 8.16
N THR A 158 -16.76 2.25 7.19
CA THR A 158 -16.09 3.54 7.01
C THR A 158 -16.25 4.43 8.23
N ALA A 159 -17.47 4.57 8.75
CA ALA A 159 -17.74 5.35 9.95
C ALA A 159 -17.00 4.79 11.18
N LYS A 160 -16.95 3.46 11.34
CA LYS A 160 -16.20 2.83 12.42
C LYS A 160 -14.71 3.16 12.35
N ILE A 161 -14.09 3.04 11.17
CA ILE A 161 -12.68 3.39 10.97
C ILE A 161 -12.45 4.87 11.29
N ALA A 162 -13.33 5.77 10.86
CA ALA A 162 -13.22 7.20 11.16
C ALA A 162 -13.25 7.46 12.68
N VAL A 163 -14.18 6.82 13.39
CA VAL A 163 -14.28 6.89 14.85
C VAL A 163 -13.03 6.33 15.52
N ASP A 164 -12.47 5.24 15.03
CA ASP A 164 -11.23 4.66 15.57
C ASP A 164 -10.02 5.56 15.31
N ILE A 165 -9.95 6.26 14.18
CA ILE A 165 -8.91 7.26 13.89
C ILE A 165 -9.05 8.45 14.84
N ILE A 166 -10.25 9.04 14.96
CA ILE A 166 -10.50 10.20 15.84
C ILE A 166 -10.20 9.84 17.31
N ALA A 167 -10.50 8.61 17.72
CA ALA A 167 -10.25 8.12 19.07
C ALA A 167 -8.82 7.61 19.29
N GLU A 168 -7.91 7.79 18.33
CA GLU A 168 -6.50 7.34 18.40
C GLU A 168 -6.30 5.83 18.60
N ARG A 169 -7.27 5.02 18.17
CA ARG A 169 -7.28 3.55 18.29
C ARG A 169 -6.92 2.83 16.99
N HIS A 170 -6.78 3.56 15.89
CA HIS A 170 -6.48 2.99 14.58
C HIS A 170 -4.97 2.80 14.39
N ASN A 171 -4.57 1.69 13.75
CA ASN A 171 -3.16 1.33 13.51
C ASN A 171 -2.39 2.37 12.69
N LEU A 172 -3.08 3.20 11.91
CA LEU A 172 -2.49 4.34 11.20
C LEU A 172 -1.72 5.30 12.12
N LEU A 173 -2.11 5.39 13.38
CA LEU A 173 -1.54 6.31 14.36
C LEU A 173 -0.44 5.68 15.22
N HIS A 174 -0.17 4.39 15.00
CA HIS A 174 0.88 3.66 15.70
C HIS A 174 2.04 3.44 14.74
N ALA A 175 3.24 3.87 15.13
CA ALA A 175 4.46 3.54 14.39
C ALA A 175 4.56 2.01 14.27
N GLN A 176 4.76 1.50 13.05
CA GLN A 176 5.04 0.09 12.85
C GLN A 176 6.40 -0.21 13.51
N LYS A 177 6.37 -1.04 14.55
CA LYS A 177 7.56 -1.55 15.22
C LYS A 177 8.31 -2.53 14.34
#